data_AF-M4U6J4-F1
#
_entry.id   AF-M4U6J4-F1
#
_cell.length_a   1.000
_cell.length_b   1.000
_cell.length_c   1.000
_cell.angle_alpha   90.00
_cell.angle_beta   90.00
_cell.angle_gamma   90.00
#
_symmetry.space_group_name_H-M   'P 1'
#
loop_
_entity.id
_entity.type
_entity.pdbx_description
1 polymer ?
#
loop_
_entity_poly.entity_id
_entity_poly.type
_entity_poly.pdbx_seq_one_letter_code
_entity_poly.pdbx_strand_id
1 'polypeptide(L)'
;MASINKSYQTLLSQLQQQLLQLSQRCKPLDAHLKQTENHYFAFEVHMFSKKSLTLMGYIKQIQTTLKNLNLIINKHLPDSLINIECERFIAQYQLLLQLVICIEKGEEKKLYHSYSNPKEKIYQQLKKQYDYEQRLLNMIAEQEEKLATSPAFDAPEIRYKIDALKVRYQKCNAFTQNLEFKLEAMQNE
;
A
#
# COMPACT_ATOMS: atom_id res chain seq x y z
N MET A 1 -30.01 11.56 25.56
CA MET A 1 -28.70 11.08 25.08
C MET A 1 -28.66 9.56 24.82
N ALA A 2 -29.23 8.70 25.69
CA ALA A 2 -29.24 7.24 25.49
C ALA A 2 -29.96 6.75 24.21
N SER A 3 -31.05 7.42 23.80
CA SER A 3 -31.81 7.06 22.59
C SER A 3 -31.04 7.35 21.29
N ILE A 4 -30.26 8.45 21.26
CA ILE A 4 -29.44 8.85 20.10
C ILE A 4 -28.30 7.84 19.89
N ASN A 5 -27.63 7.41 20.96
CA ASN A 5 -26.57 6.40 20.89
C ASN A 5 -27.12 5.04 20.39
N LYS A 6 -28.32 4.64 20.83
CA LYS A 6 -28.98 3.41 20.37
C LYS A 6 -29.33 3.44 18.87
N SER A 7 -29.66 4.62 18.32
CA SER A 7 -29.88 4.81 16.87
C SER A 7 -28.58 4.62 16.07
N TYR A 8 -27.49 5.26 16.49
CA TYR A 8 -26.18 5.10 15.83
C TYR A 8 -25.66 3.67 15.88
N GLN A 9 -25.83 2.97 17.00
CA GLN A 9 -25.44 1.57 17.12
C GLN A 9 -26.22 0.67 16.15
N THR A 10 -27.52 0.94 15.95
CA THR A 10 -28.33 0.23 14.97
C THR A 10 -27.81 0.46 13.55
N LEU A 11 -27.54 1.71 13.18
CA LEU A 11 -26.99 2.06 11.86
C LEU A 11 -25.60 1.44 11.62
N LEU A 12 -24.70 1.49 12.61
CA LEU A 12 -23.37 0.86 12.54
C LEU A 12 -23.48 -0.65 12.31
N SER A 13 -24.43 -1.32 12.97
CA SER A 13 -24.68 -2.75 12.76
C SER A 13 -25.14 -3.05 11.32
N GLN A 14 -25.95 -2.18 10.72
CA GLN A 14 -26.41 -2.33 9.35
C GLN A 14 -25.26 -2.15 8.36
N LEU A 15 -24.41 -1.14 8.56
CA LEU A 15 -23.20 -0.94 7.75
C LEU A 15 -22.24 -2.14 7.86
N GLN A 16 -22.10 -2.70 9.07
CA GLN A 16 -21.31 -3.92 9.27
C GLN A 16 -21.89 -5.11 8.52
N GLN A 17 -23.22 -5.29 8.53
CA GLN A 17 -23.88 -6.36 7.77
C GLN A 17 -23.70 -6.19 6.26
N GLN A 18 -23.84 -4.97 5.73
CA GLN A 18 -23.59 -4.68 4.30
C GLN A 18 -22.14 -5.00 3.92
N LEU A 19 -21.18 -4.61 4.75
CA LEU A 19 -19.77 -4.92 4.52
C LEU A 19 -19.49 -6.43 4.59
N LEU A 20 -20.19 -7.17 5.44
CA LEU A 20 -20.10 -8.63 5.49
C LEU A 20 -20.65 -9.28 4.21
N GLN A 21 -21.77 -8.79 3.68
CA GLN A 21 -22.30 -9.27 2.40
C GLN A 21 -21.34 -9.02 1.25
N LEU A 22 -20.75 -7.82 1.18
CA LEU A 22 -19.74 -7.50 0.18
C LEU A 22 -18.49 -8.39 0.34
N SER A 23 -18.04 -8.62 1.57
CA SER A 23 -16.94 -9.53 1.87
C SER A 23 -17.18 -10.96 1.39
N GLN A 24 -18.40 -11.48 1.55
CA GLN A 24 -18.77 -12.80 1.05
C GLN A 24 -18.68 -12.90 -0.48
N ARG A 25 -19.01 -11.82 -1.20
CA ARG A 25 -18.84 -11.74 -2.66
C ARG A 25 -17.37 -11.64 -3.08
N CYS A 26 -16.56 -10.88 -2.34
CA CYS A 26 -15.14 -10.70 -2.64
C CYS A 26 -14.32 -12.00 -2.50
N LYS A 27 -14.64 -12.84 -1.50
CA LYS A 27 -13.87 -14.07 -1.20
C LYS A 27 -13.66 -15.01 -2.39
N PRO A 28 -14.70 -15.47 -3.11
CA PRO A 28 -14.52 -16.34 -4.27
C PRO A 28 -13.81 -15.63 -5.42
N LEU A 29 -14.05 -14.32 -5.61
CA LEU A 29 -13.42 -13.53 -6.67
C LEU A 29 -11.90 -13.42 -6.46
N ASP A 30 -11.44 -13.24 -5.23
CA ASP A 30 -10.00 -13.17 -4.90
C ASP A 30 -9.22 -14.41 -5.35
N ALA A 31 -9.85 -15.60 -5.35
CA ALA A 31 -9.19 -16.83 -5.82
C ALA A 31 -8.90 -16.81 -7.33
N HIS A 32 -9.64 -16.02 -8.09
CA HIS A 32 -9.52 -15.89 -9.55
C HIS A 32 -8.68 -14.68 -9.97
N LEU A 33 -8.44 -13.72 -9.07
CA LEU A 33 -7.65 -12.53 -9.34
C LEU A 33 -6.14 -12.83 -9.29
N LYS A 34 -5.44 -12.57 -10.40
CA LYS A 34 -3.97 -12.65 -10.49
C LYS A 34 -3.34 -11.27 -10.42
N GLN A 35 -3.62 -10.55 -9.34
CA GLN A 35 -3.05 -9.21 -9.16
C GLN A 35 -1.55 -9.31 -8.85
N THR A 36 -0.79 -8.36 -9.37
CA THR A 36 0.63 -8.19 -9.05
C THR A 36 0.89 -6.72 -8.73
N GLU A 37 2.06 -6.39 -8.19
CA GLU A 37 2.43 -4.99 -7.93
C GLU A 37 2.37 -4.10 -9.19
N ASN A 38 2.42 -4.70 -10.38
CA ASN A 38 2.36 -4.01 -11.68
C ASN A 38 1.00 -4.16 -12.39
N HIS A 39 0.06 -4.89 -11.79
CA HIS A 39 -1.27 -5.17 -12.32
C HIS A 39 -2.26 -5.25 -11.15
N TYR A 40 -2.77 -4.10 -10.74
CA TYR A 40 -3.63 -3.95 -9.58
C TYR A 40 -4.76 -2.96 -9.88
N PHE A 41 -5.77 -2.95 -9.02
CA PHE A 41 -6.85 -1.96 -9.10
C PHE A 41 -6.35 -0.60 -8.65
N ALA A 42 -6.30 0.36 -9.57
CA ALA A 42 -5.92 1.73 -9.24
C ALA A 42 -7.13 2.46 -8.68
N PHE A 43 -7.14 2.65 -7.37
CA PHE A 43 -8.02 3.63 -6.72
C PHE A 43 -7.31 4.98 -6.65
N GLU A 44 -8.08 6.06 -6.53
CA GLU A 44 -7.53 7.37 -6.20
C GLU A 44 -6.68 7.29 -4.92
N VAL A 45 -5.53 7.96 -4.94
CA VAL A 45 -4.45 7.84 -3.93
C VAL A 45 -4.91 8.08 -2.49
N HIS A 46 -6.02 8.79 -2.30
CA HIS A 46 -6.53 9.20 -1.00
C HIS A 46 -7.66 8.32 -0.46
N MET A 47 -8.19 7.38 -1.26
CA MET A 47 -9.35 6.60 -0.87
C MET A 47 -9.00 5.41 0.02
N PHE A 48 -7.84 4.78 -0.20
CA PHE A 48 -7.34 3.68 0.61
C PHE A 48 -5.97 4.01 1.20
N SER A 49 -5.78 3.72 2.48
CA SER A 49 -4.52 3.98 3.19
C SER A 49 -3.31 3.30 2.55
N LYS A 50 -3.53 2.12 1.95
CA LYS A 50 -2.52 1.33 1.27
C LYS A 50 -3.13 0.60 0.08
N LYS A 51 -2.33 0.41 -0.97
CA LYS A 51 -2.71 -0.46 -2.09
C LYS A 51 -2.81 -1.90 -1.60
N SER A 52 -3.76 -2.65 -2.15
CA SER A 52 -3.89 -4.08 -1.90
C SER A 52 -3.99 -4.85 -3.21
N LEU A 53 -3.48 -6.08 -3.19
CA LEU A 53 -3.54 -7.02 -4.31
C LEU A 53 -4.76 -7.94 -4.21
N THR A 54 -5.62 -7.74 -3.21
CA THR A 54 -6.82 -8.55 -3.00
C THR A 54 -7.99 -7.65 -2.62
N LEU A 55 -9.19 -8.02 -3.06
CA LEU A 55 -10.44 -7.39 -2.64
C LEU A 55 -10.61 -7.52 -1.12
N MET A 56 -10.22 -8.65 -0.54
CA MET A 56 -10.26 -8.84 0.91
C MET A 56 -9.30 -7.90 1.66
N GLY A 57 -8.20 -7.49 1.05
CA GLY A 57 -7.32 -6.49 1.64
C GLY A 57 -7.93 -5.08 1.63
N TYR A 58 -8.73 -4.75 0.62
CA TYR A 58 -9.55 -3.53 0.63
C TYR A 58 -10.70 -3.61 1.63
N ILE A 59 -11.37 -4.78 1.77
CA ILE A 59 -12.38 -5.01 2.83
C ILE A 59 -11.78 -4.74 4.22
N LYS A 60 -10.56 -5.20 4.52
CA LYS A 60 -9.90 -4.94 5.81
C LYS A 60 -9.69 -3.44 6.07
N GLN A 61 -9.42 -2.65 5.04
CA GLN A 61 -9.29 -1.21 5.18
C GLN A 61 -10.64 -0.55 5.48
N ILE A 62 -11.70 -0.94 4.78
CA ILE A 62 -13.07 -0.46 5.05
C ILE A 62 -13.52 -0.86 6.46
N GLN A 63 -13.18 -2.06 6.92
CA GLN A 63 -13.42 -2.49 8.30
C GLN A 63 -12.68 -1.62 9.33
N THR A 64 -11.49 -1.14 8.99
CA THR A 64 -10.73 -0.22 9.85
C THR A 64 -11.42 1.13 9.93
N THR A 65 -11.89 1.66 8.79
CA THR A 65 -12.70 2.89 8.73
C THR A 65 -13.99 2.76 9.56
N LEU A 66 -14.70 1.63 9.47
CA LEU A 66 -15.90 1.39 10.27
C LEU A 66 -15.60 1.32 11.78
N LYS A 67 -14.47 0.69 12.17
CA LYS A 67 -14.02 0.67 13.56
C LYS A 67 -13.69 2.07 14.08
N ASN A 68 -13.04 2.89 13.25
CA ASN A 68 -12.74 4.28 13.60
C ASN A 68 -14.03 5.08 13.77
N LEU A 69 -15.00 4.94 12.86
CA LEU A 69 -16.30 5.60 12.97
C LEU A 69 -17.02 5.23 14.28
N ASN A 70 -17.04 3.95 14.64
CA ASN A 70 -17.60 3.50 15.93
C ASN A 70 -16.86 4.13 17.12
N LEU A 71 -15.54 4.24 17.06
CA LEU A 71 -14.73 4.88 18.11
C LEU A 71 -15.06 6.38 18.22
N ILE A 72 -15.18 7.10 17.11
CA ILE A 72 -15.52 8.53 17.07
C ILE A 72 -16.89 8.76 17.74
N ILE A 73 -17.88 7.93 17.38
CA ILE A 73 -19.24 7.99 17.95
C ILE A 73 -19.23 7.68 19.46
N ASN A 74 -18.55 6.61 19.88
CA ASN A 74 -18.50 6.20 21.29
C ASN A 74 -17.74 7.19 22.18
N LYS A 75 -16.74 7.88 21.63
CA LYS A 75 -16.01 8.94 22.33
C LYS A 75 -16.71 10.30 22.27
N HIS A 76 -17.89 10.39 21.66
CA HIS A 76 -18.65 11.64 21.51
C HIS A 76 -17.80 12.77 20.88
N LEU A 77 -16.96 12.41 19.91
CA LEU A 77 -16.16 13.38 19.18
C LEU A 77 -17.05 14.24 18.26
N PRO A 78 -16.56 15.41 17.80
CA PRO A 78 -17.36 16.33 16.99
C PRO A 78 -18.00 15.69 15.76
N ASP A 79 -19.23 16.12 15.45
CA ASP A 79 -20.01 15.64 14.30
C ASP A 79 -19.27 15.81 12.95
N SER A 80 -18.40 16.82 12.84
CA SER A 80 -17.54 17.01 11.67
C SER A 80 -16.62 15.81 11.41
N LEU A 81 -16.07 15.18 12.46
CA LEU A 81 -15.25 13.98 12.33
C LEU A 81 -16.09 12.75 11.99
N ILE A 82 -17.31 12.67 12.51
CA ILE A 82 -18.26 11.61 12.16
C ILE A 82 -18.58 11.70 10.65
N ASN A 83 -18.88 12.90 10.15
CA ASN A 83 -19.19 13.11 8.73
C ASN A 83 -18.00 12.75 7.82
N ILE A 84 -16.78 13.18 8.15
CA ILE A 84 -15.59 12.85 7.37
C ILE A 84 -15.38 11.32 7.29
N GLU A 85 -15.52 10.61 8.40
CA GLU A 85 -15.30 9.17 8.42
C GLU A 85 -16.46 8.40 7.75
N CYS A 86 -17.69 8.93 7.80
CA CYS A 86 -18.83 8.43 7.02
C CYS A 86 -18.61 8.60 5.51
N GLU A 87 -18.21 9.79 5.05
CA GLU A 87 -17.90 10.05 3.65
C GLU A 87 -16.80 9.12 3.13
N ARG A 88 -15.75 8.93 3.93
CA ARG A 88 -14.68 7.97 3.63
C ARG A 88 -15.21 6.54 3.50
N PHE A 89 -16.04 6.10 4.44
CA PHE A 89 -16.64 4.76 4.39
C PHE A 89 -17.48 4.57 3.12
N ILE A 90 -18.36 5.53 2.81
CA ILE A 90 -19.24 5.48 1.64
C ILE A 90 -18.42 5.41 0.36
N ALA A 91 -17.42 6.28 0.21
CA ALA A 91 -16.56 6.31 -0.97
C ALA A 91 -15.82 4.97 -1.16
N GLN A 92 -15.19 4.44 -0.11
CA GLN A 92 -14.49 3.16 -0.20
C GLN A 92 -15.44 1.99 -0.52
N TYR A 93 -16.63 1.96 0.09
CA TYR A 93 -17.62 0.92 -0.14
C TYR A 93 -18.15 0.95 -1.57
N GLN A 94 -18.49 2.14 -2.09
CA GLN A 94 -18.99 2.32 -3.45
C GLN A 94 -17.94 1.92 -4.49
N LEU A 95 -16.69 2.35 -4.31
CA LEU A 95 -15.58 1.98 -5.19
C LEU A 95 -15.36 0.47 -5.24
N LEU A 96 -15.33 -0.18 -4.06
CA LEU A 96 -15.16 -1.63 -4.00
C LEU A 96 -16.35 -2.38 -4.57
N LEU A 97 -17.58 -1.91 -4.33
CA LEU A 97 -18.79 -2.51 -4.88
C LEU A 97 -18.83 -2.42 -6.41
N GLN A 98 -18.51 -1.25 -6.98
CA GLN A 98 -18.42 -1.06 -8.42
C GLN A 98 -17.38 -2.00 -9.04
N LEU A 99 -16.21 -2.09 -8.41
CA LEU A 99 -15.15 -3.00 -8.82
C LEU A 99 -15.62 -4.46 -8.83
N VAL A 100 -16.26 -4.91 -7.74
CA VAL A 100 -16.81 -6.27 -7.64
C VAL A 100 -17.83 -6.54 -8.76
N ILE A 101 -18.75 -5.60 -9.01
CA ILE A 101 -19.74 -5.72 -10.09
C ILE A 101 -19.07 -5.82 -11.46
N CYS A 102 -18.01 -5.05 -11.72
CA CYS A 102 -17.29 -5.12 -12.98
C CYS A 102 -16.55 -6.45 -13.17
N ILE A 103 -15.93 -6.98 -12.10
CA ILE A 103 -15.28 -8.30 -12.13
C ILE A 103 -16.31 -9.40 -12.38
N GLU A 104 -17.46 -9.36 -11.70
CA GLU A 104 -18.55 -10.33 -11.90
C GLU A 104 -19.10 -10.29 -13.34
N LYS A 105 -19.03 -9.13 -14.01
CA LYS A 105 -19.44 -8.94 -15.41
C LYS A 105 -18.36 -9.29 -16.45
N GLY A 106 -17.14 -9.63 -16.02
CA GLY A 106 -16.03 -9.85 -16.96
C GLY A 106 -15.49 -8.56 -17.61
N GLU A 107 -15.77 -7.40 -17.01
CA GLU A 107 -15.34 -6.08 -17.50
C GLU A 107 -14.09 -5.55 -16.76
N GLU A 108 -13.36 -6.41 -16.05
CA GLU A 108 -12.23 -6.05 -15.19
C GLU A 108 -11.09 -5.35 -15.93
N LYS A 109 -10.95 -5.59 -17.25
CA LYS A 109 -9.91 -4.99 -18.11
C LYS A 109 -9.90 -3.47 -18.08
N LYS A 110 -11.06 -2.83 -17.84
CA LYS A 110 -11.20 -1.37 -17.76
C LYS A 110 -10.72 -0.79 -16.42
N LEU A 111 -10.52 -1.63 -15.40
CA LEU A 111 -10.22 -1.22 -14.03
C LEU A 111 -8.77 -1.49 -13.62
N TYR A 112 -7.99 -2.14 -14.49
CA TYR A 112 -6.56 -2.28 -14.29
C TYR A 112 -5.85 -1.04 -14.80
N HIS A 113 -5.08 -0.42 -13.91
CA HIS A 113 -3.96 0.37 -14.38
C HIS A 113 -2.83 -0.62 -14.65
N SER A 114 -2.77 -1.11 -15.89
CA SER A 114 -1.58 -1.78 -16.38
C SER A 114 -0.58 -0.67 -16.71
N TYR A 115 0.64 -0.74 -16.20
CA TYR A 115 1.74 0.05 -16.73
C TYR A 115 2.07 -0.52 -18.10
N SER A 116 1.21 -0.20 -19.08
CA SER A 116 1.24 -0.77 -20.42
C SER A 116 2.46 -0.27 -21.20
N ASN A 117 3.13 0.77 -20.70
CA ASN A 117 4.35 1.27 -21.30
C ASN A 117 5.60 0.65 -20.62
N PRO A 118 6.46 -0.06 -21.36
CA PRO A 118 7.76 -0.54 -20.89
C PRO A 118 8.58 0.51 -20.12
N LYS A 119 8.46 1.79 -20.51
CA LYS A 119 9.12 2.94 -19.86
C LYS A 119 8.68 3.14 -18.41
N GLU A 120 7.38 3.08 -18.12
CA GLU A 120 6.84 3.25 -16.77
C GLU A 120 7.27 2.12 -15.83
N LYS A 121 7.37 0.90 -16.35
CA LYS A 121 7.87 -0.26 -15.61
C LYS A 121 9.34 -0.08 -15.19
N ILE A 122 10.18 0.44 -16.09
CA ILE A 122 11.59 0.74 -15.78
C ILE A 122 11.68 1.86 -14.74
N TYR A 123 10.90 2.94 -14.88
CA TYR A 123 10.87 4.02 -13.88
C TYR A 123 10.52 3.53 -12.47
N GLN A 124 9.62 2.56 -12.35
CA GLN A 124 9.28 2.00 -11.03
C GLN A 124 10.36 1.12 -10.45
N GLN A 125 11.02 0.34 -11.29
CA GLN A 125 12.18 -0.45 -10.87
C GLN A 125 13.29 0.50 -10.40
N LEU A 126 13.55 1.59 -11.12
CA LEU A 126 14.50 2.63 -10.72
C LEU A 126 14.13 3.26 -9.38
N LYS A 127 12.86 3.65 -9.19
CA LYS A 127 12.41 4.24 -7.92
C LYS A 127 12.63 3.30 -6.74
N LYS A 128 12.22 2.04 -6.87
CA LYS A 128 12.42 1.03 -5.81
C LYS A 128 13.89 0.79 -5.51
N GLN A 129 14.71 0.77 -6.56
CA GLN A 129 16.14 0.55 -6.45
C GLN A 129 16.83 1.73 -5.75
N TYR A 130 16.44 2.95 -6.08
CA TYR A 130 16.91 4.16 -5.40
C TYR A 130 16.56 4.16 -3.90
N ASP A 131 15.31 3.83 -3.55
CA ASP A 131 14.89 3.74 -2.14
C ASP A 131 15.72 2.70 -1.36
N TYR A 132 16.05 1.58 -2.02
CA TYR A 132 16.88 0.52 -1.44
C TYR A 132 18.35 0.95 -1.28
N GLU A 133 18.90 1.66 -2.27
CA GLU A 133 20.24 2.24 -2.22
C GLU A 133 20.39 3.26 -1.09
N GLN A 134 19.42 4.16 -0.93
CA GLN A 134 19.40 5.12 0.17
C GLN A 134 19.39 4.41 1.54
N ARG A 135 18.61 3.34 1.67
CA ARG A 135 18.63 2.53 2.91
C ARG A 135 20.00 1.89 3.15
N LEU A 136 20.66 1.36 2.12
CA LEU A 136 22.01 0.78 2.25
C LEU A 136 23.03 1.84 2.65
N LEU A 137 22.97 3.05 2.08
CA LEU A 137 23.84 4.16 2.45
C LEU A 137 23.65 4.56 3.93
N ASN A 138 22.40 4.64 4.39
CA ASN A 138 22.11 4.90 5.80
C ASN A 138 22.68 3.79 6.70
N MET A 139 22.52 2.52 6.33
CA MET A 139 23.10 1.41 7.08
C MET A 139 24.64 1.47 7.12
N ILE A 140 25.28 1.89 6.03
CA ILE A 140 26.74 2.08 6.00
C ILE A 140 27.13 3.21 6.95
N ALA A 141 26.45 4.36 6.87
CA ALA A 141 26.71 5.51 7.73
C ALA A 141 26.56 5.17 9.23
N GLU A 142 25.50 4.44 9.58
CA GLU A 142 25.29 3.96 10.96
C GLU A 142 26.42 3.04 11.46
N GLN A 143 26.98 2.19 10.59
CA GLN A 143 28.11 1.33 10.97
C GLN A 143 29.42 2.10 11.03
N GLU A 144 29.61 3.10 10.17
CA GLU A 144 30.78 3.99 10.20
C GLU A 144 30.79 4.87 11.46
N GLU A 145 29.62 5.36 11.90
CA GLU A 145 29.47 6.05 13.19
C GLU A 145 29.76 5.13 14.38
N LYS A 146 29.26 3.89 14.35
CA LYS A 146 29.60 2.87 15.36
C LYS A 146 31.10 2.59 15.37
N LEU A 147 31.74 2.46 14.22
CA LEU A 147 33.18 2.24 14.13
C LEU A 147 33.98 3.39 14.77
N ALA A 148 33.50 4.64 14.65
CA ALA A 148 34.14 5.82 15.22
C ALA A 148 34.02 5.90 16.76
N THR A 149 33.01 5.26 17.35
CA THR A 149 32.70 5.32 18.79
C THR A 149 33.04 4.02 19.54
N SER A 150 33.24 2.91 18.81
CA SER A 150 33.52 1.60 19.38
C SER A 150 34.98 1.40 19.82
N PRO A 151 35.24 0.55 20.82
CA PRO A 151 36.59 0.15 21.21
C PRO A 151 37.29 -0.64 20.08
N ALA A 152 38.62 -0.58 20.06
CA ALA A 152 39.45 -1.17 18.99
C ALA A 152 39.24 -2.68 18.77
N PHE A 153 38.74 -3.40 19.78
CA PHE A 153 38.43 -4.83 19.69
C PHE A 153 37.25 -5.14 18.74
N ASP A 154 36.23 -4.28 18.70
CA ASP A 154 35.03 -4.49 17.86
C ASP A 154 35.22 -3.97 16.42
N ALA A 155 36.26 -3.17 16.19
CA ALA A 155 36.55 -2.53 14.91
C ALA A 155 36.67 -3.50 13.72
N PRO A 156 37.28 -4.69 13.82
CA PRO A 156 37.36 -5.64 12.71
C PRO A 156 35.99 -6.17 12.28
N GLU A 157 35.09 -6.46 13.23
CA GLU A 157 33.75 -6.98 12.93
C GLU A 157 32.88 -5.90 12.27
N ILE A 158 32.96 -4.66 12.76
CA ILE A 158 32.22 -3.53 12.19
C ILE A 158 32.73 -3.23 10.76
N ARG A 159 34.05 -3.26 10.52
CA ARG A 159 34.64 -3.11 9.19
C ARG A 159 34.16 -4.19 8.21
N TYR A 160 34.12 -5.45 8.64
CA TYR A 160 33.58 -6.53 7.82
C TYR A 160 32.11 -6.28 7.42
N LYS A 161 31.28 -5.79 8.35
CA LYS A 161 29.88 -5.42 8.06
C LYS A 161 29.79 -4.27 7.06
N ILE A 162 30.62 -3.23 7.22
CA ILE A 162 30.70 -2.11 6.28
C ILE A 162 31.08 -2.61 4.88
N ASP A 163 32.11 -3.45 4.76
CA ASP A 163 32.56 -3.99 3.48
C ASP A 163 31.48 -4.83 2.79
N ALA A 164 30.78 -5.68 3.56
CA ALA A 164 29.66 -6.46 3.04
C ALA A 164 28.51 -5.57 2.54
N LEU A 165 28.21 -4.47 3.25
CA LEU A 165 27.20 -3.50 2.81
C LEU A 165 27.65 -2.73 1.56
N LYS A 166 28.93 -2.34 1.46
CA LYS A 166 29.51 -1.67 0.28
C LYS A 166 29.45 -2.56 -0.95
N VAL A 167 29.77 -3.85 -0.84
CA VAL A 167 29.65 -4.82 -1.95
C VAL A 167 28.18 -4.97 -2.40
N ARG A 168 27.24 -5.01 -1.46
CA ARG A 168 25.80 -5.05 -1.79
C ARG A 168 25.35 -3.78 -2.50
N TYR A 169 25.80 -2.61 -2.02
CA TYR A 169 25.52 -1.33 -2.64
C TYR A 169 26.05 -1.26 -4.08
N GLN A 170 27.29 -1.69 -4.33
CA GLN A 170 27.87 -1.74 -5.67
C GLN A 170 27.04 -2.59 -6.65
N LYS A 171 26.57 -3.76 -6.20
CA LYS A 171 25.68 -4.61 -7.02
C LYS A 171 24.34 -3.92 -7.31
N CYS A 172 23.80 -3.19 -6.33
CA CYS A 172 22.57 -2.44 -6.51
C CYS A 172 22.75 -1.29 -7.50
N ASN A 173 23.84 -0.53 -7.36
CA ASN A 173 24.18 0.58 -8.23
C ASN A 173 24.38 0.13 -9.69
N ALA A 174 25.09 -0.98 -9.91
CA ALA A 174 25.24 -1.56 -11.25
C ALA A 174 23.89 -1.98 -11.86
N PHE A 175 22.95 -2.47 -11.05
CA PHE A 175 21.60 -2.78 -11.53
C PHE A 175 20.82 -1.50 -11.89
N THR A 176 20.95 -0.43 -11.11
CA THR A 176 20.37 0.90 -11.39
C THR A 176 20.86 1.44 -12.72
N GLN A 177 22.19 1.46 -12.94
CA GLN A 177 22.79 1.90 -14.20
C GLN A 177 22.24 1.11 -15.39
N ASN A 178 22.10 -0.21 -15.26
CA ASN A 178 21.51 -1.05 -16.31
C ASN A 178 20.04 -0.71 -16.61
N LEU A 179 19.27 -0.29 -15.61
CA LEU A 179 17.90 0.18 -15.81
C LEU A 179 17.88 1.57 -16.47
N GLU A 180 18.79 2.47 -16.10
CA GLU A 180 18.95 3.79 -16.71
C GLU A 180 19.32 3.66 -18.20
N PHE A 181 20.30 2.82 -18.54
CA PHE A 181 20.65 2.56 -19.95
C PHE A 181 19.48 2.00 -20.76
N LYS A 182 18.70 1.08 -20.19
CA LYS A 182 17.48 0.56 -20.85
C LYS A 182 16.44 1.65 -21.06
N LEU A 183 16.33 2.60 -20.13
CA LEU A 183 15.42 3.73 -20.25
C LEU A 183 15.87 4.70 -21.35
N GLU A 184 17.15 5.01 -21.43
CA GLU A 184 17.74 5.88 -22.46
C GLU A 184 17.61 5.27 -23.86
N ALA A 185 17.86 3.96 -24.01
CA ALA A 185 17.67 3.26 -25.27
C ALA A 185 16.23 3.38 -25.81
N MET A 186 15.24 3.32 -24.92
CA MET A 186 13.82 3.50 -25.27
C MET A 186 13.40 4.97 -25.52
N GLN A 187 14.26 5.95 -25.26
CA GLN A 187 14.00 7.37 -25.58
C GLN A 187 14.50 7.77 -26.98
N ASN A 188 15.39 6.96 -27.56
CA ASN A 188 15.99 7.21 -28.87
C ASN A 188 15.31 6.42 -30.01
N GLU A 189 14.20 5.73 -29.72
CA GLU A 189 13.28 5.08 -30.67
C GLU A 189 12.00 5.93 -30.84
#